data_AF-A0A7X7E2Z0-F1
#
_entry.id   AF-A0A7X7E2Z0-F1
#
_cell.length_a   1.000
_cell.length_b   1.000
_cell.length_c   1.000
_cell.angle_alpha   90.00
_cell.angle_beta   90.00
_cell.angle_gamma   90.00
#
_symmetry.space_group_name_H-M   'P 1'
#
loop_
_entity.id
_entity.type
_entity.pdbx_description
1 polymer ?
#
loop_
_entity_poly.entity_id
_entity_poly.type
_entity_poly.pdbx_seq_one_letter_code
_entity_poly.pdbx_strand_id
1 'polypeptide(L)' 'KGPIILTTNKPFKKWPEIFNNDSTLTSAVLDRLLHHAETVVIDGKSYRMKDQIEE' A
#
# COMPACT_ATOMS: atom_id res chain seq x y z
N LYS A 1 21.61 2.36 -5.90
CA LYS A 1 20.31 2.03 -5.29
C LYS A 1 19.54 3.33 -5.16
N GLY A 2 18.37 3.44 -5.78
CA GLY A 2 17.56 4.66 -5.79
C GLY A 2 16.32 4.53 -4.91
N PRO A 3 15.57 5.62 -4.71
CA PRO A 3 14.30 5.58 -3.99
C PRO A 3 13.28 4.70 -4.73
N ILE A 4 12.33 4.16 -3.98
CA ILE A 4 11.22 3.35 -4.50
C ILE A 4 9.93 4.08 -4.20
N ILE A 5 9.09 4.25 -5.22
CA ILE A 5 7.69 4.67 -5.06
C ILE A 5 6.84 3.40 -5.18
N LEU A 6 6.04 3.13 -4.15
CA LEU A 6 5.14 1.99 -4.10
C LEU A 6 3.73 2.49 -3.78
N THR A 7 2.74 1.96 -4.51
CA THR A 7 1.32 2.19 -4.23
C THR A 7 0.67 0.87 -3.83
N THR A 8 -0.28 0.94 -2.89
CA THR A 8 -1.05 -0.23 -2.46
C THR A 8 -2.47 0.20 -2.13
N ASN A 9 -3.43 -0.67 -2.46
CA ASN A 9 -4.83 -0.53 -2.04
C ASN A 9 -5.13 -1.33 -0.76
N LYS A 10 -4.11 -1.92 -0.12
CA LYS A 10 -4.24 -2.68 1.13
C LYS A 10 -3.38 -2.03 2.22
N PRO A 11 -3.92 -1.83 3.44
CA PRO A 11 -3.11 -1.40 4.57
C PRO A 11 -2.04 -2.45 4.89
N PHE A 12 -0.88 -2.03 5.40
CA PHE A 12 0.25 -2.91 5.72
C PHE A 12 -0.11 -4.08 6.65
N LYS A 13 -1.10 -3.90 7.53
CA LYS A 13 -1.62 -4.96 8.41
C LYS A 13 -2.19 -6.17 7.66
N LYS A 14 -2.64 -5.99 6.42
CA LYS A 14 -3.19 -7.05 5.55
C LYS A 14 -2.14 -7.68 4.64
N TRP A 15 -0.89 -7.22 4.70
CA TRP A 15 0.17 -7.77 3.85
C TRP A 15 0.56 -9.22 4.17
N PRO A 16 0.41 -9.77 5.39
CA PRO A 16 0.65 -11.19 5.60
C PRO A 16 -0.18 -12.07 4.65
N GLU A 17 -1.43 -11.70 4.36
CA GLU A 17 -2.29 -12.41 3.40
C GLU A 17 -1.69 -12.45 1.98
N ILE A 18 -0.95 -11.40 1.59
CA ILE A 18 -0.24 -11.31 0.31
C ILE A 18 1.01 -12.19 0.32
N PHE A 19 1.70 -12.27 1.45
CA PHE A 19 2.91 -13.06 1.66
C PHE A 19 2.60 -14.45 2.22
N ASN A 20 1.58 -15.12 1.69
CA ASN A 20 1.23 -16.51 2.04
C ASN A 20 1.00 -16.74 3.55
N ASN A 21 0.40 -15.76 4.22
CA ASN A 21 0.19 -15.70 5.66
C ASN A 21 1.48 -15.73 6.50
N ASP A 22 2.63 -15.41 5.92
CA ASP A 22 3.90 -15.30 6.63
C ASP A 22 4.07 -13.89 7.22
N SER A 23 3.76 -13.78 8.51
CA SER A 23 3.91 -12.54 9.28
C SER A 23 5.38 -12.17 9.51
N THR A 24 6.29 -13.14 9.56
CA THR A 24 7.72 -12.92 9.83
C THR A 24 8.38 -12.31 8.60
N LEU A 25 8.15 -12.89 7.42
CA LEU A 25 8.62 -12.35 6.15
C LEU A 25 8.03 -10.96 5.89
N THR A 26 6.72 -10.80 6.11
CA THR A 26 6.06 -9.50 5.93
C THR A 26 6.69 -8.43 6.81
N SER A 27 6.96 -8.74 8.07
CA SER A 27 7.58 -7.79 9.01
C SER A 27 9.00 -7.41 8.55
N ALA A 28 9.80 -8.37 8.10
CA ALA A 28 11.15 -8.12 7.59
C ALA A 28 11.17 -7.26 6.30
N VAL A 29 10.14 -7.39 5.45
CA VAL A 29 9.98 -6.54 4.26
C VAL A 29 9.56 -5.14 4.64
N LEU A 30 8.55 -5.01 5.51
CA LEU A 30 8.05 -3.71 5.97
C LEU A 30 9.12 -2.92 6.73
N ASP A 31 9.94 -3.58 7.53
CA ASP A 31 11.07 -2.96 8.24
C ASP A 31 11.99 -2.22 7.26
N ARG A 32 12.41 -2.90 6.18
CA ARG A 32 13.27 -2.29 5.14
C ARG A 32 12.58 -1.19 4.34
N LEU A 33 11.30 -1.38 4.00
CA LEU A 33 10.55 -0.42 3.21
C LEU A 33 10.25 0.85 4.00
N LEU A 34 9.91 0.73 5.29
CA LEU A 34 9.46 1.84 6.12
C LEU A 34 10.60 2.56 6.86
N HIS A 35 11.81 1.99 6.92
CA HIS A 35 12.95 2.61 7.59
C HIS A 35 13.26 4.04 7.12
N HIS A 36 13.07 4.32 5.82
CA HIS A 36 13.24 5.64 5.21
C HIS A 36 12.11 5.99 4.23
N ALA A 37 10.86 5.67 4.58
CA ALA A 37 9.71 6.01 3.75
C ALA A 37 8.83 7.08 4.37
N GLU A 38 8.24 7.88 3.48
CA GLU A 38 7.09 8.71 3.78
C GLU A 38 5.83 8.00 3.28
N THR A 39 4.83 7.86 4.15
CA THR A 39 3.56 7.20 3.78
C THR A 39 2.49 8.26 3.53
N VAL A 40 1.95 8.29 2.31
CA VAL A 40 0.82 9.15 1.95
C VAL A 40 -0.44 8.31 1.86
N VAL A 41 -1.42 8.61 2.73
CA VAL A 41 -2.73 7.97 2.69
C VAL A 41 -3.60 8.71 1.67
N ILE A 42 -4.08 8.00 0.66
CA ILE A 42 -4.99 8.52 -0.35
C ILE A 42 -6.39 8.03 0.00
N ASP A 43 -7.29 8.97 0.28
CA ASP A 43 -8.70 8.73 0.51
C ASP A 43 -9.54 9.59 -0.46
N GLY A 44 -10.73 9.12 -0.78
CA GLY A 44 -11.65 9.78 -1.71
C GLY A 44 -12.30 8.82 -2.70
N LYS A 45 -13.25 9.37 -3.46
CA LYS A 45 -13.95 8.62 -4.50
C LYS A 45 -12.98 8.26 -5.63
N SER A 46 -13.21 7.09 -6.25
CA SER A 46 -12.46 6.66 -7.42
C SER A 46 -12.61 7.68 -8.54
N TYR A 47 -11.49 8.23 -9.02
CA TYR A 47 -11.49 9.15 -10.17
C TYR A 47 -12.13 8.52 -11.41
N ARG A 48 -12.04 7.18 -11.56
CA ARG A 48 -12.65 6.44 -12.67
C ARG A 48 -14.18 6.50 -12.67
N MET A 49 -14.79 6.79 -11.52
CA MET A 49 -16.24 6.89 -11.37
C MET A 49 -16.74 8.33 -11.54
N LYS A 50 -15.87 9.28 -11.85
CA LYS A 50 -16.22 10.71 -11.95
C LYS A 50 -17.36 10.96 -12.94
N ASP A 51 -17.32 10.32 -14.12
CA ASP A 51 -18.33 10.48 -15.17
C ASP A 51 -19.58 9.61 -14.95
N GLN A 52 -19.55 8.66 -14.00
CA GLN A 52 -20.72 7.84 -13.63
C GLN A 52 -21.55 8.45 -12.49
N ILE A 53 -21.07 9.55 -11.91
CA ILE A 53 -21.74 10.25 -10.80
C ILE A 53 -22.44 11.54 -11.29
N GLU A 54 -22.28 11.90 -12.57
CA GLU A 54 -22.91 13.07 -13.20
C GLU A 54 -24.23 12.78 -13.96
N GLU A 55 -24.90 11.64 -13.71
CA GLU A 55 -26.30 11.39 -14.11
C GLU A 55 -27.27 11.42 -12.91
#